data_AF-A0A832UGL7-F1
#
_entry.id   AF-A0A832UGL7-F1
#
_cell.length_a   1.000
_cell.length_b   1.000
_cell.length_c   1.000
_cell.angle_alpha   90.00
_cell.angle_beta   90.00
_cell.angle_gamma   90.00
#
_symmetry.space_group_name_H-M   'P 1'
#
loop_
_entity.id
_entity.type
_entity.pdbx_description
1 polymer ?
#
loop_
_entity_poly.entity_id
_entity_poly.type
_entity_poly.pdbx_seq_one_letter_code
_entity_poly.pdbx_strand_id
1 'polypeptide(L)'
;MVDKIVHYSIKDKLSNEDVISVSIRITVKNFPVSEVLEYHNEGKWSQDLSAISRTYNDSEVQEQWSNFQSRLLSFLDDGNMRVIMDIMTGDDKYYSDKYKIEAIVTSYEIID
;
A
#
# COMPACT_ATOMS: atom_id res chain seq x y z
N MET A 1 12.49 -7.19 17.31
CA MET A 1 11.94 -6.28 16.28
C MET A 1 11.93 -4.89 16.89
N VAL A 2 12.06 -3.83 16.08
CA VAL A 2 12.15 -2.41 16.52
C VAL A 2 10.88 -1.67 16.06
N ASP A 3 10.36 -0.73 16.84
CA ASP A 3 9.14 -0.03 16.49
C ASP A 3 9.44 0.81 15.24
N LYS A 4 8.57 0.74 14.24
CA LYS A 4 8.86 1.36 12.94
C LYS A 4 7.60 1.81 12.23
N ILE A 5 7.76 2.81 11.37
CA ILE A 5 6.77 3.19 10.36
C ILE A 5 7.44 3.06 9.00
N VAL A 6 6.82 2.29 8.11
CA VAL A 6 7.27 2.21 6.72
C VAL A 6 6.16 2.73 5.82
N HIS A 7 6.51 3.72 5.00
CA HIS A 7 5.63 4.32 4.02
C HIS A 7 5.88 3.72 2.65
N TYR A 8 4.82 3.42 1.92
CA TYR A 8 4.89 2.86 0.58
C TYR A 8 4.05 3.66 -0.40
N SER A 9 4.53 3.77 -1.63
CA SER A 9 3.74 4.06 -2.81
C SER A 9 3.44 2.74 -3.51
N ILE A 10 2.15 2.39 -3.59
CA ILE A 10 1.66 1.19 -4.27
C ILE A 10 1.07 1.59 -5.61
N LYS A 11 1.60 1.03 -6.71
CA LYS A 11 1.24 1.38 -8.08
C LYS A 11 0.59 0.21 -8.82
N ASP A 12 -0.41 0.51 -9.64
CA ASP A 12 -0.99 -0.45 -10.57
C ASP A 12 -0.18 -0.54 -11.87
N LYS A 13 0.42 -1.70 -12.14
CA LYS A 13 1.20 -1.93 -13.36
C LYS A 13 0.34 -2.38 -14.54
N LEU A 14 -0.98 -2.52 -14.38
CA LEU A 14 -1.92 -2.72 -15.48
C LEU A 14 -2.59 -1.42 -15.95
N SER A 15 -2.48 -0.33 -15.19
CA SER A 15 -3.02 0.96 -15.60
C SER A 15 -2.13 1.58 -16.69
N ASN A 16 -2.74 2.10 -17.75
CA ASN A 16 -2.02 2.89 -18.74
C ASN A 16 -1.57 4.21 -18.08
N GLU A 17 -0.31 4.58 -18.25
CA GLU A 17 0.30 5.83 -17.76
C GLU A 17 0.53 5.98 -16.24
N ASP A 18 0.68 4.90 -15.46
CA ASP A 18 1.01 4.96 -14.01
C ASP A 18 0.02 5.84 -13.18
N VAL A 19 -1.21 6.05 -13.68
CA VAL A 19 -2.20 6.98 -13.10
C VAL A 19 -2.68 6.53 -11.72
N ILE A 20 -2.76 5.21 -11.51
CA ILE A 20 -3.39 4.65 -10.32
C ILE A 20 -2.33 4.23 -9.30
N SER A 21 -2.29 4.99 -8.21
CA SER A 21 -1.46 4.69 -7.04
C SER A 21 -2.12 5.05 -5.71
N VAL A 22 -1.73 4.32 -4.67
CA VAL A 22 -2.16 4.53 -3.27
C VAL A 22 -0.94 4.65 -2.39
N SER A 23 -0.96 5.61 -1.47
CA SER A 23 0.04 5.67 -0.41
C SER A 23 -0.46 4.93 0.81
N ILE A 24 0.35 4.02 1.35
CA ILE A 24 0.06 3.29 2.57
C ILE A 24 1.20 3.48 3.57
N ARG A 25 0.90 3.29 4.85
CA ARG A 25 1.91 3.16 5.89
C ARG A 25 1.62 1.95 6.76
N ILE A 26 2.66 1.25 7.15
CA ILE A 26 2.58 0.14 8.10
C ILE A 26 3.35 0.57 9.35
N THR A 27 2.64 0.67 10.47
CA THR A 27 3.23 0.94 11.78
C THR A 27 3.34 -0.38 12.54
N VAL A 28 4.55 -0.76 12.92
CA VAL A 28 4.82 -1.95 13.74
C VAL A 28 5.29 -1.49 15.11
N LYS A 29 4.64 -1.96 16.17
CA LYS A 29 5.08 -1.83 17.55
C LYS A 29 5.44 -3.20 18.10
N ASN A 30 6.47 -3.26 18.95
CA ASN A 30 6.97 -4.51 19.51
C ASN A 30 6.50 -4.76 20.93
N PHE A 31 6.11 -3.72 21.64
CA PHE A 31 5.56 -3.89 22.98
C PHE A 31 4.44 -2.88 23.32
N PRO A 32 3.17 -3.31 23.43
CA PRO A 32 2.68 -4.64 23.00
C PRO A 32 2.90 -4.83 21.49
N VAL A 33 3.07 -6.09 21.05
CA VAL A 33 3.20 -6.38 19.61
C VAL A 33 1.91 -5.98 18.90
N SER A 34 1.99 -5.02 17.98
CA SER A 34 0.87 -4.63 17.14
C SER A 34 1.34 -4.17 15.77
N GLU A 35 0.50 -4.39 14.76
CA GLU A 35 0.68 -3.86 13.42
C GLU A 35 -0.57 -3.07 13.03
N VAL A 36 -0.36 -1.90 12.45
CA VAL A 36 -1.43 -1.04 11.93
C VAL A 36 -1.10 -0.69 10.49
N LEU A 37 -1.96 -1.15 9.56
CA LEU A 37 -1.94 -0.72 8.17
C LEU A 37 -2.91 0.46 8.00
N GLU A 38 -2.42 1.55 7.45
CA GLU A 38 -3.24 2.71 7.13
C GLU A 38 -3.00 3.16 5.69
N TYR A 39 -4.04 3.74 5.11
CA TYR A 39 -4.05 4.27 3.77
C TYR A 39 -4.25 5.77 3.80
N HIS A 40 -3.59 6.48 2.88
CA HIS A 40 -3.69 7.92 2.76
C HIS A 40 -4.83 8.32 1.82
N ASN A 41 -5.74 9.15 2.30
CA ASN A 41 -6.75 9.83 1.49
C ASN A 41 -6.97 11.26 1.97
N GLU A 42 -6.96 12.24 1.06
CA GLU A 42 -7.24 13.65 1.34
C GLU A 42 -6.52 14.25 2.56
N GLY A 43 -5.23 13.91 2.74
CA GLY A 43 -4.43 14.41 3.87
C GLY A 43 -4.64 13.68 5.20
N LYS A 44 -5.42 12.59 5.20
CA LYS A 44 -5.72 11.78 6.37
C LYS A 44 -5.28 10.33 6.17
N TRP A 45 -4.96 9.67 7.27
CA TRP A 45 -4.66 8.24 7.32
C TRP A 45 -5.84 7.49 7.93
N SER A 46 -6.23 6.38 7.30
CA SER A 46 -7.37 5.54 7.70
C SER A 46 -7.01 4.07 7.60
N GLN A 47 -7.49 3.22 8.51
CA GLN A 47 -7.36 1.76 8.40
C GLN A 47 -8.41 1.15 7.46
N ASP A 48 -9.43 1.93 7.10
CA ASP A 48 -10.49 1.50 6.18
C ASP A 48 -10.11 1.89 4.74
N LEU A 49 -9.80 0.90 3.90
CA LEU A 49 -9.51 1.11 2.49
C LEU A 49 -10.73 1.63 1.71
N SER A 50 -11.95 1.28 2.14
CA SER A 50 -13.16 1.80 1.50
C SER A 50 -13.31 3.31 1.66
N ALA A 51 -12.62 3.89 2.67
CA ALA A 51 -12.50 5.33 2.83
C ALA A 51 -11.64 6.00 1.75
N ILE A 52 -10.86 5.24 0.96
CA ILE A 52 -10.26 5.75 -0.29
C ILE A 52 -11.29 5.62 -1.41
N SER A 53 -12.32 6.47 -1.37
CA SER A 53 -13.17 6.64 -2.54
C SER A 53 -12.53 7.65 -3.47
N ARG A 54 -12.26 7.23 -4.71
CA ARG A 54 -11.91 8.14 -5.80
C ARG A 54 -13.02 8.10 -6.82
N THR A 55 -13.68 9.22 -7.02
CA THR A 55 -14.63 9.40 -8.10
C THR A 55 -13.87 9.94 -9.30
N TYR A 56 -13.76 9.12 -10.34
CA TYR A 56 -13.23 9.55 -11.63
C TYR A 56 -14.40 9.90 -12.54
N ASN A 57 -14.26 10.99 -13.30
CA ASN A 57 -15.27 11.36 -14.31
C ASN A 57 -15.23 10.40 -15.53
N ASP A 58 -14.11 9.71 -15.71
CA ASP A 58 -13.91 8.72 -16.75
C ASP A 58 -14.28 7.32 -16.23
N SER A 59 -15.24 6.67 -16.90
CA SER A 59 -15.74 5.35 -16.52
C SER A 59 -14.68 4.24 -16.67
N GLU A 60 -13.76 4.37 -17.63
CA GLU A 60 -12.65 3.42 -17.81
C GLU A 60 -11.70 3.50 -16.61
N VAL A 61 -11.35 4.72 -16.19
CA VAL A 61 -10.48 4.93 -15.03
C VAL A 61 -11.15 4.47 -13.73
N GLN A 62 -12.47 4.63 -13.62
CA GLN A 62 -13.24 4.11 -12.48
C GLN A 62 -13.23 2.58 -12.41
N GLU A 63 -13.36 1.89 -13.56
CA GLU A 63 -13.26 0.44 -13.63
C GLU A 63 -11.83 -0.03 -13.28
N GLN A 64 -10.80 0.63 -13.84
CA GLN A 64 -9.40 0.36 -13.52
C GLN A 64 -9.13 0.53 -12.03
N TRP A 65 -9.67 1.58 -11.38
CA TRP A 65 -9.56 1.78 -9.94
C TRP A 65 -10.19 0.63 -9.15
N SER A 66 -11.39 0.20 -9.52
CA SER A 66 -12.09 -0.89 -8.84
C SER A 66 -11.31 -2.21 -8.95
N ASN A 67 -10.78 -2.49 -10.15
CA ASN A 67 -9.94 -3.66 -10.41
C ASN A 67 -8.60 -3.60 -9.68
N PHE A 68 -7.99 -2.41 -9.59
CA PHE A 68 -6.78 -2.19 -8.80
C PHE A 68 -7.05 -2.39 -7.30
N GLN A 69 -8.11 -1.79 -6.77
CA GLN A 69 -8.46 -1.89 -5.35
C GLN A 69 -8.68 -3.35 -4.93
N SER A 70 -9.35 -4.15 -5.77
CA SER A 70 -9.54 -5.59 -5.51
C SER A 70 -8.20 -6.36 -5.48
N ARG A 71 -7.30 -6.08 -6.42
CA ARG A 71 -5.96 -6.68 -6.45
C ARG A 71 -5.09 -6.22 -5.28
N LEU A 72 -5.20 -4.95 -4.88
CA LEU A 72 -4.47 -4.36 -3.76
C LEU A 72 -4.86 -5.04 -2.44
N LEU A 73 -6.16 -5.22 -2.19
CA LEU A 73 -6.64 -5.96 -1.03
C LEU A 73 -6.07 -7.38 -1.01
N SER A 74 -6.16 -8.08 -2.14
CA SER A 74 -5.65 -9.45 -2.26
C SER A 74 -4.12 -9.55 -2.11
N PHE A 75 -3.38 -8.51 -2.49
CA PHE A 75 -1.93 -8.39 -2.29
C PHE A 75 -1.59 -8.16 -0.82
N LEU A 76 -2.34 -7.28 -0.15
CA LEU A 76 -2.14 -6.97 1.27
C LEU A 76 -2.61 -8.09 2.20
N ASP A 77 -3.54 -8.94 1.77
CA ASP A 77 -3.98 -10.12 2.54
C ASP A 77 -3.08 -11.35 2.29
N ASP A 78 -2.19 -11.30 1.29
CA ASP A 78 -1.24 -12.38 1.02
C ASP A 78 -0.10 -12.33 2.06
N GLY A 79 -0.06 -13.33 2.94
CA GLY A 79 0.95 -13.43 4.00
C GLY A 79 2.40 -13.39 3.50
N ASN A 80 2.68 -13.88 2.28
CA ASN A 80 4.02 -13.79 1.72
C ASN A 80 4.37 -12.34 1.35
N MET A 81 3.42 -11.60 0.80
CA MET A 81 3.64 -10.20 0.43
C MET A 81 3.80 -9.33 1.68
N ARG A 82 3.07 -9.64 2.75
CA ARG A 82 3.27 -9.01 4.06
C ARG A 82 4.67 -9.21 4.61
N VAL A 83 5.20 -10.43 4.56
CA VAL A 83 6.58 -10.71 4.99
C VAL A 83 7.58 -9.95 4.14
N ILE A 84 7.38 -9.90 2.82
CA ILE A 84 8.27 -9.13 1.92
C ILE A 84 8.24 -7.65 2.29
N MET A 85 7.06 -7.05 2.46
CA MET A 85 6.96 -5.65 2.85
C MET A 85 7.59 -5.39 4.21
N ASP A 86 7.41 -6.27 5.20
CA ASP A 86 7.99 -6.08 6.53
C ASP A 86 9.54 -5.99 6.51
N ILE A 87 10.21 -6.68 5.58
CA ILE A 87 11.67 -6.62 5.45
C ILE A 87 12.18 -5.48 4.56
N MET A 88 11.29 -4.78 3.82
CA MET A 88 11.68 -3.68 2.94
C MET A 88 12.03 -2.43 3.75
N THR A 89 13.09 -1.73 3.32
CA THR A 89 13.58 -0.50 3.96
C THR A 89 14.13 0.49 2.91
N GLY A 90 14.42 1.73 3.32
CA GLY A 90 15.10 2.70 2.46
C GLY A 90 14.36 2.96 1.14
N ASP A 91 15.01 2.67 0.01
CA ASP A 91 14.48 2.88 -1.35
C ASP A 91 14.05 1.56 -2.03
N ASP A 92 13.78 0.51 -1.23
CA ASP A 92 13.43 -0.80 -1.75
C ASP A 92 12.18 -0.77 -2.62
N LYS A 93 12.20 -1.61 -3.66
CA LYS A 93 11.09 -1.80 -4.60
C LYS A 93 10.82 -3.27 -4.78
N TYR A 94 9.54 -3.62 -4.80
CA TYR A 94 9.09 -4.97 -5.04
C TYR A 94 7.95 -4.97 -6.05
N TYR A 95 8.08 -5.81 -7.07
CA TYR A 95 7.03 -6.02 -8.07
C TYR A 95 6.47 -7.43 -7.93
N SER A 96 5.15 -7.52 -7.73
CA SER A 96 4.43 -8.78 -7.76
C SER A 96 3.84 -9.04 -9.14
N ASP A 97 4.37 -10.02 -9.85
CA ASP A 97 3.82 -10.44 -11.14
C ASP A 97 2.39 -11.02 -10.99
N LYS A 98 2.11 -11.71 -9.87
CA LYS A 98 0.81 -12.31 -9.55
C LYS A 98 -0.31 -11.26 -9.47
N TYR A 99 -0.05 -10.15 -8.78
CA TYR A 99 -1.05 -9.09 -8.57
C TYR A 99 -0.90 -7.93 -9.55
N LYS A 100 0.21 -7.89 -10.29
CA LYS A 100 0.60 -6.77 -11.17
C LYS A 100 0.67 -5.45 -10.39
N ILE A 101 1.21 -5.52 -9.17
CA ILE A 101 1.35 -4.40 -8.24
C ILE A 101 2.83 -4.19 -7.94
N GLU A 102 3.24 -2.92 -7.92
CA GLU A 102 4.57 -2.51 -7.49
C GLU A 102 4.46 -1.75 -6.15
N ALA A 103 5.20 -2.21 -5.15
CA ALA A 103 5.37 -1.55 -3.86
C ALA A 103 6.74 -0.87 -3.82
N ILE A 104 6.77 0.41 -3.49
CA ILE A 104 7.99 1.23 -3.42
C ILE A 104 8.04 1.85 -2.03
N VAL A 105 9.09 1.60 -1.26
CA VAL A 105 9.30 2.32 0.00
C VAL A 105 9.57 3.79 -0.31
N THR A 106 8.87 4.68 0.37
CA THR A 106 9.03 6.13 0.22
C THR A 106 9.59 6.78 1.48
N SER A 107 9.41 6.16 2.65
CA SER A 107 10.01 6.57 3.92
C SER A 107 10.10 5.37 4.85
N TYR A 108 11.12 5.37 5.70
CA TYR A 108 11.34 4.38 6.75
C TYR A 108 11.77 5.11 8.02
N GLU A 109 11.01 4.92 9.10
CA GLU A 109 11.21 5.59 10.38
C GLU A 109 11.34 4.53 11.49
N ILE A 110 12.39 4.65 12.30
CA ILE A 110 12.53 3.89 13.54
C ILE A 110 11.94 4.75 14.66
N ILE A 111 10.98 4.18 15.39
CA ILE A 111 10.36 4.77 16.57
C ILE A 111 11.08 4.15 17.78
N ASP A 112 11.70 4.97 18.62
CA ASP A 112 12.25 4.53 19.92
C ASP A 112 11.16 4.49 21.00
#